data_AF-A9B9U7-F1
#
_entry.id   AF-A9B9U7-F1
#
_cell.length_a   1.000
_cell.length_b   1.000
_cell.length_c   1.000
_cell.angle_alpha   90.00
_cell.angle_beta   90.00
_cell.angle_gamma   90.00
#
_symmetry.space_group_name_H-M   'P 1'
#
loop_
_entity.id
_entity.type
_entity.pdbx_description
1 polymer ?
#
loop_
_entity_poly.entity_id
_entity_poly.type
_entity_poly.pdbx_seq_one_letter_code
_entity_poly.pdbx_strand_id
1 'polypeptide(L)' 'MIDFSYQNKNTKMVVFRCIGPNNFFLERVVFPLETLSIKAPTESRVEIWGNDFYGPIIEERIRINSSNEDIRLVA' A
#
# COMPACT_ATOMS: atom_id res chain seq x y z
N MET A 1 2.86 -4.03 15.68
CA MET A 1 2.31 -4.17 14.31
C MET A 1 0.88 -3.71 14.36
N ILE A 2 0.42 -2.99 13.35
CA ILE A 2 -0.95 -2.50 13.25
C ILE A 2 -1.62 -3.11 12.01
N ASP A 3 -2.93 -3.30 12.09
CA ASP A 3 -3.74 -3.74 10.96
C ASP A 3 -3.89 -2.58 9.97
N PHE A 4 -3.65 -2.86 8.69
CA PHE A 4 -3.73 -1.88 7.62
C PHE A 4 -4.44 -2.50 6.41
N SER A 5 -5.36 -1.76 5.81
CA SER A 5 -6.11 -2.21 4.64
C SER A 5 -5.98 -1.19 3.51
N TYR A 6 -5.65 -1.69 2.32
CA TYR A 6 -5.61 -0.93 1.09
C TYR A 6 -6.63 -1.48 0.11
N GLN A 7 -7.39 -0.62 -0.56
CA GLN A 7 -8.28 -1.03 -1.65
C GLN A 7 -7.80 -0.36 -2.93
N ASN A 8 -7.54 -1.15 -3.96
CA ASN A 8 -7.25 -0.61 -5.28
C ASN A 8 -8.58 -0.25 -5.97
N LYS A 9 -8.90 1.04 -6.09
CA LYS A 9 -10.08 1.48 -6.88
C LYS A 9 -9.74 1.89 -8.31
N ASN A 10 -8.46 1.80 -8.70
CA ASN A 10 -8.08 1.98 -10.09
C ASN A 10 -8.60 0.82 -10.96
N THR A 11 -8.75 1.09 -12.25
CA THR A 11 -9.11 0.08 -13.26
C THR A 11 -7.93 -0.77 -13.71
N LYS A 12 -6.72 -0.46 -13.23
CA LYS A 12 -5.46 -1.14 -13.54
C LYS A 12 -4.89 -1.83 -12.30
N MET A 13 -4.06 -2.84 -12.53
CA MET A 13 -3.27 -3.46 -11.46
C MET A 13 -2.21 -2.48 -10.95
N VAL A 14 -1.99 -2.51 -9.64
CA VAL A 14 -0.94 -1.73 -8.97
C VAL A 14 -0.03 -2.66 -8.16
N VAL A 15 1.20 -2.23 -7.93
CA VAL A 15 2.13 -2.91 -7.01
C VAL A 15 2.11 -2.19 -5.68
N PHE A 16 1.66 -2.89 -4.65
CA PHE A 16 1.71 -2.47 -3.26
C PHE A 16 3.05 -2.87 -2.66
N ARG A 17 3.77 -1.93 -2.07
CA ARG A 17 5.04 -2.17 -1.38
C ARG A 17 5.02 -1.55 0.00
N CYS A 18 5.11 -2.36 1.06
CA CYS A 18 5.24 -1.93 2.44
C CYS A 18 6.66 -2.16 2.94
N ILE A 19 7.33 -1.08 3.33
CA ILE A 19 8.72 -1.06 3.80
C ILE A 19 8.69 -0.59 5.25
N GLY A 20 9.05 -1.46 6.18
CA GLY A 20 9.04 -1.17 7.61
C GLY A 20 10.41 -1.24 8.26
N PRO A 21 10.51 -0.90 9.56
CA PRO A 21 11.70 -1.11 10.36
C PRO A 21 12.10 -2.60 10.43
N ASN A 22 13.33 -2.86 10.87
CA ASN A 22 13.88 -4.21 11.03
C ASN A 22 13.87 -5.05 9.74
N ASN A 23 14.13 -4.41 8.59
CA ASN A 23 14.10 -5.04 7.27
C ASN A 23 12.75 -5.68 6.91
N PHE A 24 11.65 -5.17 7.49
CA PHE A 24 10.33 -5.61 7.08
C PHE A 24 10.06 -5.14 5.66
N PHE A 25 9.77 -6.08 4.77
CA PHE A 25 9.45 -5.80 3.38
C PHE A 25 8.32 -6.72 2.93
N LEU A 26 7.27 -6.12 2.39
CA LEU A 26 6.14 -6.84 1.80
C LEU A 26 5.81 -6.19 0.46
N GLU A 27 5.83 -6.99 -0.61
CA GLU A 27 5.40 -6.56 -1.94
C GLU A 27 4.32 -7.49 -2.46
N ARG A 28 3.25 -6.91 -3.01
CA ARG A 28 2.09 -7.63 -3.54
C ARG A 28 1.53 -6.87 -4.74
N VAL A 29 1.07 -7.60 -5.74
CA VAL A 29 0.20 -7.03 -6.79
C VAL A 29 -1.22 -6.96 -6.24
N VAL A 30 -1.90 -5.83 -6.46
CA VAL A 30 -3.29 -5.63 -6.07
C VAL A 30 -4.13 -5.39 -7.33
N PHE A 31 -5.08 -6.27 -7.58
CA PHE A 31 -5.96 -6.22 -8.75
C PHE A 31 -6.98 -5.09 -8.63
N PRO A 32 -7.57 -4.64 -9.76
CA PRO A 32 -8.69 -3.70 -9.71
C PRO A 32 -9.80 -4.18 -8.78
N LEU A 33 -10.28 -3.29 -7.91
CA LEU A 33 -11.32 -3.52 -6.90
C LEU A 33 -10.95 -4.50 -5.77
N GLU A 34 -9.72 -5.02 -5.75
CA GLU A 34 -9.24 -5.89 -4.67
C GLU A 34 -8.96 -5.09 -3.39
N THR A 35 -9.31 -5.68 -2.26
CA THR A 35 -8.93 -5.18 -0.93
C THR A 35 -7.83 -6.06 -0.35
N LEU A 36 -6.66 -5.47 -0.12
CA LEU A 36 -5.52 -6.09 0.54
C LEU A 36 -5.50 -5.68 2.02
N SER A 37 -5.58 -6.65 2.92
CA SER A 37 -5.41 -6.43 4.37
C SER A 37 -4.12 -7.08 4.86
N ILE A 38 -3.32 -6.33 5.61
CA ILE A 38 -2.01 -6.74 6.10
C ILE A 38 -1.80 -6.32 7.55
N LYS A 39 -0.81 -6.93 8.20
CA LYS A 39 -0.22 -6.44 9.44
C LYS A 39 1.15 -5.85 9.16
N ALA A 40 1.35 -4.57 9.45
CA ALA A 40 2.60 -3.88 9.23
C ALA A 40 3.18 -3.34 10.55
N PRO A 41 4.50 -3.27 10.73
CA PRO A 41 5.08 -2.54 11.84
C PRO A 41 4.68 -1.05 11.84
N THR A 42 4.65 -0.42 13.01
CA THR A 42 4.57 1.05 13.10
C THR A 42 5.77 1.67 12.41
N GLU A 43 5.63 2.89 11.88
CA GLU A 43 6.65 3.59 11.08
C GLU A 43 6.91 2.94 9.69
N SER A 44 6.05 2.03 9.26
CA SER A 44 6.15 1.49 7.90
C SER A 44 5.73 2.51 6.85
N ARG A 45 6.43 2.52 5.73
CA ARG A 45 6.10 3.29 4.53
C ARG A 45 5.50 2.36 3.49
N VAL A 46 4.28 2.66 3.07
CA VAL A 46 3.63 2.03 1.93
C VAL A 46 3.84 2.89 0.70
N GLU A 47 4.17 2.25 -0.41
CA GLU A 47 4.28 2.82 -1.73
C GLU A 47 3.35 2.05 -2.66
N ILE A 48 2.50 2.78 -3.39
CA ILE A 48 1.67 2.23 -4.46
C ILE A 48 2.31 2.61 -5.78
N TRP A 49 2.61 1.61 -6.59
CA TRP A 49 3.24 1.76 -7.88
C TRP A 49 2.25 1.39 -8.98
N GLY A 50 1.88 2.38 -9.79
CA GLY A 50 1.04 2.20 -10.96
C GLY A 50 1.84 1.74 -12.17
N ASN A 51 1.13 1.10 -13.11
CA ASN A 51 1.67 0.78 -14.42
C ASN A 51 1.11 1.75 -15.45
N ASP A 52 1.79 2.89 -15.62
CA ASP A 52 1.45 3.85 -16.67
C ASP A 52 2.27 3.58 -17.94
N PHE A 53 1.90 4.21 -19.05
CA PHE A 53 2.46 3.95 -20.38
C PHE A 53 3.98 4.20 -20.47
N TYR A 54 4.56 4.94 -19.54
CA TYR A 54 5.99 5.29 -19.49
C TYR A 54 6.78 4.48 -18.45
N GLY A 55 6.17 3.47 -17.82
CA GLY A 55 6.80 2.60 -16.84
C GLY A 55 6.23 2.75 -15.41
N PRO A 56 6.89 2.16 -14.40
CA PRO A 56 6.41 2.19 -13.03
C PRO A 56 6.48 3.61 -12.45
N ILE A 57 5.34 4.15 -12.04
CA ILE A 57 5.24 5.46 -11.39
C ILE A 57 4.74 5.24 -9.96
N ILE A 58 5.33 5.95 -9.00
CA ILE A 58 4.79 6.00 -7.63
C ILE A 58 3.53 6.86 -7.67
N GLU A 59 2.38 6.22 -7.51
CA GLU A 59 1.08 6.89 -7.43
C GLU A 59 0.85 7.46 -6.04
N GLU A 60 1.21 6.70 -4.99
CA GLU A 60 0.89 7.08 -3.62
C GLU A 60 1.98 6.67 -2.63
N ARG A 61 2.16 7.48 -1.57
CA ARG A 61 3.04 7.18 -0.44
C ARG A 61 2.29 7.41 0.87
N ILE A 62 2.17 6.36 1.67
CA ILE A 62 1.40 6.35 2.91
C ILE A 62 2.33 5.99 4.06
N ARG A 63 2.22 6.69 5.19
CA ARG A 63 2.92 6.34 6.43
C ARG A 63 1.96 5.66 7.39
N ILE A 64 2.36 4.48 7.85
CA ILE A 64 1.65 3.67 8.83
C ILE A 64 2.06 4.16 10.23
N ASN A 65 1.16 4.89 10.90
CA ASN A 65 1.32 5.35 12.28
C ASN A 65 0.23 4.74 13.18
N SER A 66 0.45 4.76 14.49
CA SER A 66 -0.49 4.22 15.50
C SER A 66 -1.79 5.02 15.68
N SER A 67 -1.96 6.14 14.98
CA SER A 67 -3.17 6.99 15.02
C SER A 67 -4.10 6.75 13.83
N ASN A 68 -3.68 5.88 12.89
CA ASN A 68 -4.30 5.67 11.59
C ASN A 68 -5.11 4.36 11.55
N GLU A 69 -5.88 4.05 12.60
CA GLU A 69 -6.66 2.79 12.69
C GLU A 69 -7.77 2.69 11.63
N ASP A 70 -8.14 3.78 10.95
CA ASP A 70 -9.25 3.81 9.98
C ASP A 70 -8.89 4.50 8.65
N ILE A 71 -7.68 4.28 8.09
CA ILE A 71 -7.46 4.76 6.72
C ILE A 71 -8.07 3.80 5.69
N ARG A 72 -9.37 4.00 5.43
CA ARG A 72 -9.98 3.67 4.13
C ARG A 72 -9.42 4.66 3.10
N LEU A 73 -8.20 4.44 2.63
CA LEU A 73 -7.63 5.30 1.59
C LEU A 73 -8.37 5.06 0.29
N VAL A 74 -9.04 6.12 -0.15
CA VAL A 74 -9.74 6.25 -1.41
C VAL A 74 -8.79 6.98 -2.34
N ALA A 75 -8.11 6.23 -3.20
CA ALA A 75 -7.72 6.72 -4.51
C ALA A 75 -8.77 6.17 -5.48
#